data_AF-A0A921CKF2-F1
#
_entry.id   AF-A0A921CKF2-F1
#
_cell.length_a   1.000
_cell.length_b   1.000
_cell.length_c   1.000
_cell.angle_alpha   90.00
_cell.angle_beta   90.00
_cell.angle_gamma   90.00
#
_symmetry.space_group_name_H-M   'P 1'
#
loop_
_entity.id
_entity.type
_entity.pdbx_description
1 polymer ?
#
loop_
_entity_poly.entity_id
_entity_poly.type
_entity_poly.pdbx_seq_one_letter_code
_entity_poly.pdbx_strand_id
1 'polypeptide(L)'
;MFIVSLFIYTATLLPDVLPADSGEFQLVAATAGVAHPPGYPLYTMLGWLFAHLPLGPNPAWRVNLFSAVTAAATVALVFHTACRMTGSAWGGLAAALALGSATTFWATATTASIRPLVAFFTALCLYALIAFHVSRCTFHDHHLIILAAALSLGLTHHPSLIFPASVFILYLVLVDPALLRQPRRWLKPIVAFALGLLVLVYLPLRGATSASLAPPDLATLPGFLAHVLARGFRGDMFALNLFDRLVLLPTLLRFQFNPVLLLAAFLGTVLLLWRDRRLALLLVGSFLVHTAVTLTYRAPQTVEYEMPAYVSLALLAAVPFG
;
A
#
# COMPACT_ATOMS: atom_id res chain seq x y z
N MET A 1 6.80 -5.39 -17.58
CA MET A 1 7.02 -5.46 -16.12
C MET A 1 6.08 -6.42 -15.43
N PHE A 2 4.75 -6.21 -15.48
CA PHE A 2 3.77 -7.10 -14.83
C PHE A 2 4.02 -8.60 -15.06
N ILE A 3 4.06 -9.05 -16.33
CA ILE A 3 4.24 -10.47 -16.68
C ILE A 3 5.55 -11.05 -16.12
N VAL A 4 6.64 -10.29 -16.23
CA VAL A 4 7.97 -10.74 -15.73
C VAL A 4 7.95 -10.88 -14.21
N SER A 5 7.44 -9.88 -13.49
CA SER A 5 7.33 -9.92 -12.03
C SER A 5 6.39 -11.03 -11.57
N LEU A 6 5.24 -11.20 -12.23
CA LEU A 6 4.28 -12.26 -11.91
C LEU A 6 4.91 -13.64 -12.10
N PHE A 7 5.63 -13.86 -13.20
CA PHE A 7 6.33 -15.12 -13.44
C PHE A 7 7.33 -15.43 -12.32
N ILE A 8 8.17 -14.45 -11.96
CA ILE A 8 9.19 -14.59 -10.91
C ILE A 8 8.57 -14.89 -9.54
N TYR A 9 7.55 -14.13 -9.12
CA TYR A 9 6.88 -14.37 -7.84
C TYR A 9 6.12 -15.69 -7.83
N THR A 10 5.43 -16.03 -8.93
CA THR A 10 4.71 -17.31 -9.03
C THR A 10 5.67 -18.50 -8.94
N ALA A 11 6.84 -18.41 -9.57
CA ALA A 11 7.88 -19.43 -9.50
C ALA A 11 8.49 -19.61 -8.10
N THR A 12 8.29 -18.65 -7.19
CA THR A 12 8.80 -18.67 -5.81
C THR A 12 7.69 -18.72 -4.76
N LEU A 13 6.45 -19.02 -5.17
CA LEU A 13 5.31 -19.15 -4.25
C LEU A 13 5.46 -20.31 -3.29
N LEU A 14 5.06 -20.11 -2.03
CA LEU A 14 4.92 -21.22 -1.10
C LEU A 14 3.70 -22.09 -1.46
N PRO A 15 3.82 -23.44 -1.37
CA PRO A 15 2.85 -24.36 -1.95
C PRO A 15 1.58 -24.60 -1.11
N ASP A 16 1.61 -24.30 0.19
CA ASP A 16 0.59 -24.78 1.14
C ASP A 16 0.29 -23.76 2.25
N VAL A 17 -0.47 -24.21 3.25
CA VAL A 17 -0.87 -23.46 4.44
C VAL A 17 0.36 -22.94 5.19
N LEU A 18 0.30 -21.66 5.56
CA LEU A 18 1.39 -20.93 6.21
C LEU A 18 1.10 -20.71 7.70
N PRO A 19 2.12 -20.46 8.53
CA PRO A 19 1.92 -20.15 9.94
C PRO A 19 1.40 -18.72 10.15
N ALA A 20 0.93 -18.46 11.38
CA ALA A 20 0.54 -17.12 11.86
C ALA A 20 -0.49 -16.42 10.94
N ASP A 21 -0.36 -15.10 10.79
CA ASP A 21 -1.29 -14.26 10.02
C ASP A 21 -1.50 -14.77 8.59
N SER A 22 -0.47 -15.30 7.93
CA SER A 22 -0.59 -15.85 6.58
C SER A 22 -1.57 -17.03 6.51
N GLY A 23 -1.53 -17.93 7.49
CA GLY A 23 -2.49 -19.04 7.59
C GLY A 23 -3.91 -18.56 7.88
N GLU A 24 -4.05 -17.57 8.75
CA GLU A 24 -5.35 -16.92 9.01
C GLU A 24 -5.92 -16.30 7.74
N PHE A 25 -5.11 -15.55 6.99
CA PHE A 25 -5.50 -14.93 5.72
C PHE A 25 -5.93 -15.96 4.67
N GLN A 26 -5.25 -17.10 4.59
CA GLN A 26 -5.67 -18.22 3.72
C GLN A 26 -7.02 -18.80 4.15
N LEU A 27 -7.24 -18.98 5.46
CA LEU A 27 -8.48 -19.50 6.02
C LEU A 27 -9.67 -18.56 5.79
N VAL A 28 -9.53 -17.27 6.14
CA VAL A 28 -10.63 -16.30 6.00
C VAL A 28 -10.95 -16.05 4.53
N ALA A 29 -9.96 -16.04 3.64
CA ALA A 29 -10.18 -15.95 2.20
C ALA A 29 -10.96 -17.17 1.69
N ALA A 30 -10.57 -18.39 2.07
CA ALA A 30 -11.25 -19.61 1.65
C ALA A 30 -12.69 -19.71 2.17
N THR A 31 -12.98 -19.18 3.36
CA THR A 31 -14.28 -19.33 4.04
C THR A 31 -15.16 -18.07 3.99
N ALA A 32 -14.69 -17.00 3.36
CA ALA A 32 -15.27 -15.66 3.52
C ALA A 32 -15.48 -15.32 5.01
N GLY A 33 -14.45 -15.53 5.82
CA GLY A 33 -14.44 -15.27 7.27
C GLY A 33 -14.10 -13.82 7.63
N VAL A 34 -13.74 -13.58 8.88
CA VAL A 34 -13.28 -12.26 9.35
C VAL A 34 -11.94 -12.43 10.03
N ALA A 35 -10.92 -11.72 9.54
CA ALA A 35 -9.60 -11.74 10.15
C ALA A 35 -9.56 -10.92 11.45
N HIS A 36 -8.45 -11.04 12.19
CA HIS A 36 -8.10 -10.19 13.30
C HIS A 36 -8.23 -8.69 12.95
N PRO A 37 -8.50 -7.81 13.94
CA PRO A 37 -8.68 -6.38 13.70
C PRO A 37 -7.52 -5.77 12.88
N PRO A 38 -7.80 -4.95 11.84
CA PRO A 38 -9.08 -4.30 11.53
C PRO A 38 -10.06 -5.14 10.68
N GLY A 39 -9.77 -6.42 10.43
CA GLY A 39 -10.66 -7.38 9.76
C GLY A 39 -10.46 -7.53 8.26
N TYR A 40 -9.69 -6.65 7.63
CA TYR A 40 -9.24 -6.73 6.22
C TYR A 40 -10.34 -7.13 5.20
N PRO A 41 -11.54 -6.50 5.21
CA PRO A 41 -12.66 -6.95 4.40
C PRO A 41 -12.36 -6.97 2.90
N LEU A 42 -11.62 -5.96 2.39
CA LEU A 42 -11.23 -5.93 0.99
C LEU A 42 -10.33 -7.11 0.61
N TYR A 43 -9.34 -7.41 1.45
CA TYR A 43 -8.45 -8.55 1.26
C TYR A 43 -9.23 -9.85 1.26
N THR A 44 -10.16 -10.04 2.20
CA THR A 44 -10.94 -11.26 2.28
C THR A 44 -11.84 -11.45 1.07
N MET A 45 -12.50 -10.39 0.59
CA MET A 45 -13.35 -10.47 -0.60
C MET A 45 -12.56 -10.81 -1.87
N LEU A 46 -11.40 -10.15 -2.08
CA LEU A 46 -10.54 -10.43 -3.23
C LEU A 46 -9.86 -11.80 -3.11
N GLY A 47 -9.38 -12.15 -1.92
CA GLY A 47 -8.79 -13.44 -1.60
C GLY A 47 -9.79 -14.59 -1.78
N TRP A 48 -11.07 -14.39 -1.45
CA TRP A 48 -12.12 -15.37 -1.69
C TRP A 48 -12.28 -15.67 -3.18
N LEU A 49 -12.27 -14.64 -4.05
CA LEU A 49 -12.29 -14.85 -5.50
C LEU A 49 -11.10 -15.72 -5.94
N PHE A 50 -9.90 -15.41 -5.45
CA PHE A 50 -8.69 -16.18 -5.77
C PHE A 50 -8.74 -17.62 -5.26
N ALA A 51 -9.15 -17.83 -4.00
CA ALA A 51 -9.26 -19.15 -3.38
C ALA A 51 -10.16 -20.12 -4.19
N HIS A 52 -11.14 -19.57 -4.91
CA HIS A 52 -12.11 -20.34 -5.70
C HIS A 52 -11.77 -20.43 -7.20
N LEU A 53 -10.65 -19.85 -7.66
CA LEU A 53 -10.22 -20.03 -9.05
C LEU A 53 -9.86 -21.50 -9.33
N PRO A 54 -10.20 -22.06 -10.50
CA PRO A 54 -9.92 -23.47 -10.84
C PRO A 54 -8.47 -23.67 -11.31
N LEU A 55 -7.49 -23.26 -10.49
CA LEU A 55 -6.06 -23.26 -10.83
C LEU A 55 -5.19 -23.64 -9.64
N GLY A 56 -4.04 -24.26 -9.89
CA GLY A 56 -3.10 -24.64 -8.83
C GLY A 56 -3.62 -25.73 -7.87
N PRO A 57 -2.79 -26.13 -6.89
CA PRO A 57 -2.97 -27.37 -6.14
C PRO A 57 -4.05 -27.28 -5.04
N ASN A 58 -4.20 -26.14 -4.38
CA ASN A 58 -5.10 -25.97 -3.24
C ASN A 58 -5.47 -24.47 -3.05
N PRO A 59 -6.49 -24.15 -2.22
CA PRO A 59 -6.88 -22.77 -1.94
C PRO A 59 -5.78 -21.91 -1.31
N ALA A 60 -4.94 -22.47 -0.43
CA ALA A 60 -3.85 -21.75 0.23
C ALA A 60 -2.84 -21.18 -0.78
N TRP A 61 -2.45 -21.99 -1.77
CA TRP A 61 -1.60 -21.58 -2.88
C TRP A 61 -2.25 -20.45 -3.71
N ARG A 62 -3.57 -20.50 -3.95
CA ARG A 62 -4.28 -19.47 -4.72
C ARG A 62 -4.32 -18.12 -3.98
N VAL A 63 -4.39 -18.13 -2.65
CA VAL A 63 -4.29 -16.92 -1.84
C VAL A 63 -2.85 -16.38 -1.80
N ASN A 64 -1.84 -17.26 -1.85
CA ASN A 64 -0.46 -16.82 -2.08
C ASN A 64 -0.33 -16.17 -3.48
N LEU A 65 -0.95 -16.77 -4.52
CA LEU A 65 -0.97 -16.23 -5.88
C LEU A 65 -1.63 -14.84 -5.94
N PHE A 66 -2.67 -14.60 -5.14
CA PHE A 66 -3.26 -13.26 -5.03
C PHE A 66 -2.22 -12.20 -4.62
N SER A 67 -1.35 -12.54 -3.67
CA SER A 67 -0.25 -11.66 -3.24
C SER A 67 0.76 -11.44 -4.37
N ALA A 68 1.11 -12.49 -5.13
CA ALA A 68 2.01 -12.39 -6.29
C ALA A 68 1.43 -11.51 -7.41
N VAL A 69 0.13 -11.66 -7.73
CA VAL A 69 -0.56 -10.82 -8.72
C VAL A 69 -0.57 -9.36 -8.29
N THR A 70 -0.88 -9.10 -7.03
CA THR A 70 -0.94 -7.73 -6.49
C THR A 70 0.45 -7.10 -6.42
N ALA A 71 1.47 -7.87 -6.05
CA ALA A 71 2.87 -7.42 -6.07
C ALA A 71 3.34 -7.10 -7.49
N ALA A 72 3.06 -7.97 -8.46
CA ALA A 72 3.39 -7.74 -9.86
C ALA A 72 2.69 -6.50 -10.45
N ALA A 73 1.42 -6.28 -10.08
CA ALA A 73 0.66 -5.09 -10.44
C ALA A 73 1.29 -3.83 -9.83
N THR A 74 1.72 -3.90 -8.57
CA THR A 74 2.42 -2.80 -7.89
C THR A 74 3.72 -2.45 -8.59
N VAL A 75 4.57 -3.44 -8.91
CA VAL A 75 5.85 -3.21 -9.60
C VAL A 75 5.62 -2.60 -10.99
N ALA A 76 4.61 -3.08 -11.73
CA ALA A 76 4.26 -2.51 -13.03
C ALA A 76 3.76 -1.06 -12.93
N LEU A 77 2.98 -0.75 -11.89
CA LEU A 77 2.50 0.60 -11.64
C LEU A 77 3.63 1.55 -11.21
N VAL A 78 4.55 1.09 -10.37
CA VAL A 78 5.75 1.84 -9.98
C VAL A 78 6.64 2.10 -11.19
N PHE A 79 6.87 1.10 -12.05
CA PHE A 79 7.56 1.28 -13.33
C PHE A 79 6.93 2.40 -14.16
N HIS A 80 5.62 2.33 -14.39
CA HIS A 80 4.91 3.31 -15.21
C HIS A 80 4.91 4.71 -14.60
N THR A 81 4.76 4.79 -13.27
CA THR A 81 4.82 6.05 -12.51
C THR A 81 6.19 6.70 -12.63
N ALA A 82 7.26 5.92 -12.48
CA ALA A 82 8.62 6.38 -12.66
C ALA A 82 8.89 6.84 -14.10
N CYS A 83 8.49 6.07 -15.13
CA CYS A 83 8.61 6.49 -16.52
C CYS A 83 7.91 7.83 -16.79
N ARG A 84 6.72 8.03 -16.23
CA ARG A 84 5.97 9.29 -16.38
C ARG A 84 6.67 10.45 -15.67
N MET A 85 7.22 10.19 -14.49
CA MET A 85 7.88 11.17 -13.65
C MET A 85 9.21 11.64 -14.25
N THR A 86 10.01 10.71 -14.77
CA THR A 86 11.37 10.98 -15.26
C THR A 86 11.44 11.13 -16.78
N GLY A 87 10.39 10.74 -17.51
CA GLY A 87 10.42 10.68 -18.97
C GLY A 87 11.32 9.55 -19.52
N SER A 88 11.79 8.64 -18.68
CA SER A 88 12.79 7.63 -19.04
C SER A 88 12.38 6.21 -18.64
N ALA A 89 12.46 5.29 -19.61
CA ALA A 89 12.27 3.86 -19.36
C ALA A 89 13.31 3.28 -18.40
N TRP A 90 14.52 3.87 -18.35
CA TRP A 90 15.56 3.47 -17.41
C TRP A 90 15.21 3.86 -15.97
N GLY A 91 14.61 5.03 -15.76
CA GLY A 91 14.04 5.41 -14.46
C GLY A 91 12.93 4.45 -14.03
N GLY A 92 12.05 4.08 -14.97
CA GLY A 92 11.05 3.02 -14.76
C GLY A 92 11.67 1.70 -14.30
N LEU A 93 12.68 1.22 -15.03
CA LEU A 93 13.35 -0.04 -14.73
C LEU A 93 14.07 0.02 -13.37
N ALA A 94 14.75 1.12 -13.05
CA ALA A 94 15.40 1.32 -11.75
C ALA A 94 14.40 1.23 -10.59
N ALA A 95 13.23 1.89 -10.70
CA ALA A 95 12.19 1.82 -9.67
C ALA A 95 11.59 0.41 -9.54
N ALA A 96 11.33 -0.25 -10.66
CA ALA A 96 10.78 -1.59 -10.69
C ALA A 96 11.72 -2.62 -10.06
N LEU A 97 13.01 -2.53 -10.38
CA LEU A 97 14.04 -3.36 -9.77
C LEU A 97 14.21 -3.03 -8.29
N ALA A 98 14.17 -1.74 -7.91
CA ALA A 98 14.29 -1.33 -6.52
C ALA A 98 13.22 -1.95 -5.63
N LEU A 99 11.93 -1.77 -5.98
CA LEU A 99 10.84 -2.34 -5.19
C LEU A 99 10.74 -3.85 -5.38
N GLY A 100 10.82 -4.32 -6.62
CA GLY A 100 10.56 -5.71 -6.96
C GLY A 100 11.59 -6.69 -6.40
N SER A 101 12.83 -6.23 -6.17
CA SER A 101 13.89 -7.00 -5.52
C SER A 101 14.02 -6.77 -4.01
N ALA A 102 13.22 -5.86 -3.42
CA ALA A 102 13.30 -5.58 -2.00
C ALA A 102 12.91 -6.82 -1.18
N THR A 103 13.75 -7.21 -0.22
CA THR A 103 13.66 -8.50 0.47
C THR A 103 12.28 -8.77 1.07
N THR A 104 11.71 -7.82 1.82
CA THR A 104 10.38 -7.98 2.43
C THR A 104 9.25 -7.84 1.41
N PHE A 105 9.40 -7.01 0.38
CA PHE A 105 8.41 -6.93 -0.69
C PHE A 105 8.31 -8.27 -1.43
N TRP A 106 9.44 -8.90 -1.76
CA TRP A 106 9.47 -10.22 -2.38
C TRP A 106 8.90 -11.28 -1.44
N ALA A 107 9.32 -11.33 -0.17
CA ALA A 107 8.84 -12.32 0.79
C ALA A 107 7.30 -12.26 0.98
N THR A 108 6.73 -11.06 0.98
CA THR A 108 5.28 -10.86 1.08
C THR A 108 4.56 -11.07 -0.27
N ALA A 109 5.27 -11.01 -1.40
CA ALA A 109 4.73 -11.35 -2.71
C ALA A 109 4.54 -12.86 -2.91
N THR A 110 5.26 -13.71 -2.17
CA THR A 110 5.25 -15.17 -2.33
C THR A 110 4.44 -15.91 -1.25
N THR A 111 3.82 -15.16 -0.35
CA THR A 111 3.04 -15.65 0.80
C THR A 111 1.70 -14.92 0.89
N ALA A 112 0.71 -15.52 1.54
CA ALA A 112 -0.56 -14.84 1.83
C ALA A 112 -0.29 -13.66 2.76
N SER A 113 -0.29 -12.47 2.18
CA SER A 113 0.05 -11.25 2.88
C SER A 113 -0.82 -10.09 2.44
N ILE A 114 -1.25 -9.28 3.40
CA ILE A 114 -1.96 -8.03 3.15
C ILE A 114 -1.04 -6.95 2.56
N ARG A 115 0.29 -7.10 2.65
CA ARG A 115 1.26 -6.03 2.38
C ARG A 115 1.36 -5.63 0.90
N PRO A 116 1.37 -6.55 -0.08
CA PRO A 116 1.40 -6.16 -1.49
C PRO A 116 0.20 -5.30 -1.88
N LEU A 117 -0.98 -5.53 -1.29
CA LEU A 117 -2.17 -4.73 -1.56
C LEU A 117 -2.07 -3.32 -0.95
N VAL A 118 -1.44 -3.17 0.22
CA VAL A 118 -1.10 -1.85 0.78
C VAL A 118 -0.11 -1.10 -0.13
N ALA A 119 0.91 -1.81 -0.62
CA ALA A 119 1.88 -1.26 -1.57
C ALA A 119 1.21 -0.81 -2.87
N PHE A 120 0.28 -1.61 -3.40
CA PHE A 120 -0.49 -1.30 -4.60
C PHE A 120 -1.28 0.00 -4.45
N PHE A 121 -2.05 0.14 -3.37
CA PHE A 121 -2.83 1.36 -3.13
C PHE A 121 -1.93 2.57 -2.87
N THR A 122 -0.79 2.40 -2.21
CA THR A 122 0.22 3.46 -2.07
C THR A 122 0.73 3.91 -3.44
N ALA A 123 1.14 2.95 -4.30
CA ALA A 123 1.62 3.22 -5.64
C ALA A 123 0.55 3.88 -6.51
N LEU A 124 -0.72 3.49 -6.37
CA LEU A 124 -1.85 4.08 -7.09
C LEU A 124 -2.15 5.51 -6.64
N CYS A 125 -2.05 5.80 -5.35
CA CYS A 125 -2.14 7.17 -4.84
C CYS A 125 -1.00 8.04 -5.39
N LEU A 126 0.24 7.56 -5.32
CA LEU A 126 1.41 8.29 -5.84
C LEU A 126 1.32 8.48 -7.35
N TYR A 127 0.88 7.47 -8.10
CA TYR A 127 0.60 7.58 -9.53
C TYR A 127 -0.41 8.69 -9.81
N ALA A 128 -1.55 8.69 -9.11
CA ALA A 128 -2.60 9.68 -9.32
C ALA A 128 -2.10 11.10 -9.02
N LEU A 129 -1.34 11.29 -7.94
CA LEU A 129 -0.79 12.59 -7.55
C LEU A 129 0.27 13.11 -8.54
N ILE A 130 1.18 12.24 -8.98
CA ILE A 130 2.19 12.58 -9.98
C ILE A 130 1.53 12.86 -11.33
N ALA A 131 0.55 12.05 -11.72
CA ALA A 131 -0.22 12.25 -12.94
C ALA A 131 -1.02 13.55 -12.90
N PHE A 132 -1.59 13.91 -11.75
CA PHE A 132 -2.25 15.19 -11.52
C PHE A 132 -1.26 16.35 -11.73
N HIS A 133 -0.06 16.30 -11.13
CA HIS A 133 0.95 17.36 -11.26
C HIS A 133 1.57 17.50 -12.65
N VAL A 134 1.76 16.40 -13.38
CA VAL A 134 2.40 16.39 -14.70
C VAL A 134 1.41 16.73 -15.83
N SER A 135 0.13 16.42 -15.67
CA SER A 135 -0.87 16.72 -16.69
C SER A 135 -1.01 18.24 -16.87
N ARG A 136 -1.31 18.73 -18.08
CA ARG A 136 -1.47 20.18 -18.37
C ARG A 136 -2.81 20.56 -19.00
N CYS A 137 -3.76 19.62 -19.11
CA CYS A 137 -5.03 19.82 -19.84
C CYS A 137 -6.29 19.37 -19.05
N THR A 138 -7.44 19.61 -19.68
CA THR A 138 -8.86 19.56 -19.24
C THR A 138 -9.36 18.32 -18.48
N PHE A 139 -8.61 17.22 -18.40
CA PHE A 139 -8.98 16.00 -17.68
C PHE A 139 -8.27 15.82 -16.32
N HIS A 140 -7.66 16.88 -15.79
CA HIS A 140 -6.93 16.89 -14.50
C HIS A 140 -7.66 16.19 -13.35
N ASP A 141 -8.96 16.45 -13.21
CA ASP A 141 -9.74 16.00 -12.05
C ASP A 141 -10.03 14.50 -12.05
N HIS A 142 -9.81 13.80 -13.17
CA HIS A 142 -9.93 12.34 -13.17
C HIS A 142 -8.92 11.69 -12.21
N HIS A 143 -7.74 12.28 -12.07
CA HIS A 143 -6.73 11.79 -11.13
C HIS A 143 -7.16 11.98 -9.66
N LEU A 144 -7.98 12.99 -9.36
CA LEU A 144 -8.59 13.13 -8.03
C LEU A 144 -9.58 12.00 -7.73
N ILE A 145 -10.30 11.51 -8.75
CA ILE A 145 -11.21 10.36 -8.62
C ILE A 145 -10.41 9.09 -8.36
N ILE A 146 -9.33 8.83 -9.13
CA ILE A 146 -8.43 7.68 -8.93
C ILE A 146 -7.83 7.74 -7.52
N LEU A 147 -7.32 8.90 -7.11
CA LEU A 147 -6.75 9.09 -5.78
C LEU A 147 -7.77 8.80 -4.67
N ALA A 148 -8.99 9.32 -4.79
CA ALA A 148 -10.04 9.12 -3.80
C ALA A 148 -10.50 7.65 -3.72
N ALA A 149 -10.62 6.97 -4.86
CA ALA A 149 -10.90 5.53 -4.90
C ALA A 149 -9.75 4.71 -4.29
N ALA A 150 -8.50 5.03 -4.62
CA ALA A 150 -7.32 4.36 -4.09
C ALA A 150 -7.16 4.58 -2.58
N LEU A 151 -7.38 5.80 -2.10
CA LEU A 151 -7.32 6.14 -0.68
C LEU A 151 -8.42 5.45 0.12
N SER A 152 -9.67 5.48 -0.34
CA SER A 152 -10.77 4.83 0.37
C SER A 152 -10.57 3.32 0.45
N LEU A 153 -10.29 2.64 -0.66
CA LEU A 153 -10.03 1.20 -0.67
C LEU A 153 -8.75 0.84 0.10
N GLY A 154 -7.71 1.67 0.01
CA GLY A 154 -6.48 1.48 0.76
C GLY A 154 -6.66 1.65 2.26
N LEU A 155 -7.47 2.61 2.72
CA LEU A 155 -7.79 2.84 4.13
C LEU A 155 -8.71 1.76 4.70
N THR A 156 -9.67 1.25 3.91
CA THR A 156 -10.51 0.13 4.34
C THR A 156 -9.75 -1.19 4.37
N HIS A 157 -8.69 -1.32 3.58
CA HIS A 157 -7.77 -2.46 3.65
C HIS A 157 -6.78 -2.34 4.82
N HIS A 158 -6.03 -1.24 4.91
CA HIS A 158 -5.03 -1.05 5.96
C HIS A 158 -4.96 0.43 6.40
N PRO A 159 -5.34 0.75 7.66
CA PRO A 159 -5.43 2.12 8.16
C PRO A 159 -4.13 2.93 8.08
N SER A 160 -2.96 2.29 8.04
CA SER A 160 -1.67 3.00 7.99
C SER A 160 -1.51 3.90 6.75
N LEU A 161 -2.31 3.72 5.70
CA LEU A 161 -2.26 4.60 4.54
C LEU A 161 -2.65 6.05 4.89
N ILE A 162 -3.28 6.28 6.05
CA ILE A 162 -3.61 7.63 6.53
C ILE A 162 -2.37 8.49 6.79
N PHE A 163 -1.24 7.87 7.13
CA PHE A 163 0.01 8.59 7.43
C PHE A 163 0.58 9.28 6.18
N PRO A 164 0.89 8.57 5.07
CA PRO A 164 1.30 9.24 3.84
C PRO A 164 0.14 10.06 3.22
N ALA A 165 -1.13 9.72 3.46
CA ALA A 165 -2.26 10.53 2.99
C ALA A 165 -2.25 11.97 3.52
N SER A 166 -1.72 12.20 4.73
CA SER A 166 -1.53 13.56 5.25
C SER A 166 -0.62 14.41 4.36
N VAL A 167 0.44 13.80 3.82
CA VAL A 167 1.36 14.44 2.87
C VAL A 167 0.68 14.62 1.50
N PHE A 168 -0.15 13.67 1.08
CA PHE A 168 -0.89 13.76 -0.19
C PHE A 168 -1.84 14.96 -0.22
N ILE A 169 -2.56 15.20 0.89
CA ILE A 169 -3.47 16.34 1.03
C ILE A 169 -2.68 17.65 0.97
N LEU A 170 -1.60 17.76 1.74
CA LEU A 170 -0.73 18.93 1.72
C LEU A 170 -0.18 19.18 0.31
N TYR A 171 0.30 18.14 -0.36
CA TYR A 171 0.81 18.21 -1.72
C TYR A 171 -0.25 18.71 -2.71
N LEU A 172 -1.47 18.16 -2.67
CA LEU A 172 -2.58 18.61 -3.55
C LEU A 172 -2.87 20.10 -3.41
N VAL A 173 -2.94 20.59 -2.17
CA VAL A 173 -3.20 22.01 -1.89
C VAL A 173 -2.06 22.90 -2.38
N LEU A 174 -0.81 22.44 -2.28
CA LEU A 174 0.36 23.18 -2.77
C LEU A 174 0.48 23.17 -4.30
N VAL A 175 0.05 22.08 -4.95
CA VAL A 175 0.05 21.96 -6.41
C VAL A 175 -1.06 22.81 -7.02
N ASP A 176 -2.29 22.70 -6.48
CA ASP A 176 -3.47 23.41 -6.96
C ASP A 176 -4.31 24.00 -5.80
N PRO A 177 -3.98 25.22 -5.32
CA PRO A 177 -4.74 25.89 -4.26
C PRO A 177 -6.19 26.19 -4.63
N ALA A 178 -6.56 26.18 -5.90
CA ALA A 178 -7.93 26.43 -6.33
C ALA A 178 -8.90 25.31 -5.89
N LEU A 179 -8.38 24.12 -5.58
CA LEU A 179 -9.16 23.01 -4.99
C LEU A 179 -9.88 23.42 -3.70
N LEU A 180 -9.34 24.36 -2.93
CA LEU A 180 -9.97 24.86 -1.69
C LEU A 180 -11.14 25.82 -1.98
N ARG A 181 -11.17 26.46 -3.16
CA ARG A 181 -12.17 27.47 -3.53
C ARG A 181 -13.22 26.95 -4.51
N GLN A 182 -13.04 25.74 -5.04
CA GLN A 182 -13.90 25.15 -6.07
C GLN A 182 -14.52 23.82 -5.60
N PRO A 183 -15.53 23.86 -4.69
CA PRO A 183 -16.11 22.66 -4.08
C PRO A 183 -16.70 21.67 -5.09
N ARG A 184 -17.12 22.15 -6.27
CA ARG A 184 -17.68 21.31 -7.35
C ARG A 184 -16.71 20.25 -7.86
N ARG A 185 -15.39 20.50 -7.77
CA ARG A 185 -14.34 19.54 -8.19
C ARG A 185 -14.26 18.31 -7.28
N TRP A 186 -14.81 18.40 -6.07
CA TRP A 186 -14.79 17.32 -5.09
C TRP A 186 -15.98 16.36 -5.18
N LEU A 187 -17.04 16.68 -5.93
CA LEU A 187 -18.24 15.82 -5.97
C LEU A 187 -17.91 14.40 -6.42
N LYS A 188 -17.22 14.24 -7.57
CA LYS A 188 -16.87 12.91 -8.10
C LYS A 188 -15.84 12.18 -7.21
N PRO A 189 -14.76 12.82 -6.72
CA PRO A 189 -13.86 12.22 -5.74
C PRO A 189 -14.57 11.76 -4.45
N ILE A 190 -15.46 12.58 -3.88
CA ILE A 190 -16.20 12.24 -2.66
C ILE A 190 -17.09 11.01 -2.89
N VAL A 191 -17.80 10.95 -4.03
CA VAL A 191 -18.60 9.77 -4.39
C VAL A 191 -17.71 8.54 -4.53
N ALA A 192 -16.58 8.64 -5.22
CA ALA A 192 -15.64 7.53 -5.36
C ALA A 192 -15.08 7.07 -4.01
N PHE A 193 -14.76 8.00 -3.12
CA PHE A 193 -14.33 7.71 -1.76
C PHE A 193 -15.41 6.98 -0.96
N ALA A 194 -16.64 7.48 -1.00
CA ALA A 194 -17.78 6.88 -0.30
C ALA A 194 -18.07 5.46 -0.79
N LEU A 195 -17.96 5.21 -2.11
CA LEU A 195 -18.12 3.86 -2.67
C LEU A 195 -17.05 2.89 -2.17
N GLY A 196 -15.80 3.34 -2.03
CA GLY A 196 -14.73 2.51 -1.45
C GLY A 196 -14.97 2.13 0.02
N LEU A 197 -15.65 2.99 0.79
CA LEU A 197 -16.03 2.70 2.18
C LEU A 197 -17.09 1.60 2.31
N LEU A 198 -17.89 1.35 1.26
CA LEU A 198 -18.92 0.31 1.28
C LEU A 198 -18.34 -1.09 1.52
N VAL A 199 -17.06 -1.30 1.24
CA VAL A 199 -16.36 -2.55 1.54
C VAL A 199 -16.41 -2.90 3.04
N LEU A 200 -16.48 -1.90 3.93
CA LEU A 200 -16.59 -2.14 5.38
C LEU A 200 -17.90 -2.81 5.78
N VAL A 201 -18.96 -2.71 4.96
CA VAL A 201 -20.26 -3.37 5.20
C VAL A 201 -20.12 -4.90 5.23
N TYR A 202 -19.06 -5.44 4.62
CA TYR A 202 -18.70 -6.86 4.74
C TYR A 202 -18.67 -7.32 6.20
N LEU A 203 -18.06 -6.55 7.10
CA LEU A 203 -17.84 -6.96 8.48
C LEU A 203 -19.14 -7.20 9.27
N PRO A 204 -20.08 -6.23 9.39
CA PRO A 204 -21.32 -6.47 10.12
C PRO A 204 -22.19 -7.53 9.44
N LEU A 205 -22.16 -7.65 8.10
CA LEU A 205 -22.89 -8.72 7.39
C LEU A 205 -22.35 -10.10 7.75
N ARG A 206 -21.03 -10.28 7.79
CA ARG A 206 -20.40 -11.55 8.19
C ARG A 206 -20.56 -11.83 9.68
N GLY A 207 -20.57 -10.79 10.51
CA GLY A 207 -20.92 -10.87 11.92
C GLY A 207 -22.34 -11.39 12.14
N ALA A 208 -23.32 -10.90 11.38
CA ALA A 208 -24.72 -11.31 11.49
C ALA A 208 -24.95 -12.79 11.12
N THR A 209 -24.09 -13.35 10.26
CA THR A 209 -24.14 -14.77 9.88
C THR A 209 -23.23 -15.66 10.72
N SER A 210 -22.60 -15.13 11.77
CA SER A 210 -21.59 -15.84 12.58
C SER A 210 -20.51 -16.51 11.72
N ALA A 211 -19.96 -15.77 10.75
CA ALA A 211 -18.93 -16.27 9.85
C ALA A 211 -17.68 -16.74 10.61
N SER A 212 -16.85 -17.57 9.97
CA SER A 212 -15.59 -18.06 10.53
C SER A 212 -14.75 -16.90 11.10
N LEU A 213 -14.30 -17.05 12.36
CA LEU A 213 -13.50 -16.08 13.11
C LEU A 213 -14.16 -14.71 13.37
N ALA A 214 -15.43 -14.52 13.03
CA ALA A 214 -16.15 -13.28 13.33
C ALA A 214 -16.38 -13.12 14.84
N PRO A 215 -16.02 -11.97 15.46
CA PRO A 215 -16.38 -11.68 16.83
C PRO A 215 -17.90 -11.66 17.04
N PRO A 216 -18.39 -12.10 18.21
CA PRO A 216 -19.83 -12.25 18.47
C PRO A 216 -20.62 -10.94 18.41
N ASP A 217 -19.98 -9.80 18.71
CA ASP A 217 -20.58 -8.47 18.71
C ASP A 217 -20.34 -7.70 17.40
N LEU A 218 -19.71 -8.30 16.38
CA LEU A 218 -19.32 -7.63 15.14
C LEU A 218 -20.50 -7.04 14.35
N ALA A 219 -21.69 -7.63 14.47
CA ALA A 219 -22.91 -7.12 13.85
C ALA A 219 -23.47 -5.86 14.54
N THR A 220 -23.04 -5.58 15.76
CA THR A 220 -23.45 -4.38 16.51
C THR A 220 -22.57 -3.19 16.13
N LEU A 221 -23.10 -1.97 16.18
CA LEU A 221 -22.32 -0.77 15.91
C LEU A 221 -21.08 -0.63 16.85
N PRO A 222 -21.19 -0.88 18.17
CA PRO A 222 -20.02 -0.84 19.05
C PRO A 222 -18.94 -1.87 18.70
N GLY A 223 -19.33 -3.12 18.42
CA GLY A 223 -18.39 -4.19 18.06
C GLY A 223 -17.73 -3.97 16.71
N PHE A 224 -18.52 -3.57 15.70
CA PHE A 224 -18.00 -3.15 14.39
C PHE A 224 -16.95 -2.03 14.53
N LEU A 225 -17.26 -0.97 15.27
CA LEU A 225 -16.33 0.14 15.48
C LEU A 225 -15.11 -0.27 16.32
N ALA A 226 -15.26 -1.20 17.25
CA ALA A 226 -14.15 -1.73 18.02
C ALA A 226 -13.18 -2.52 17.14
N HIS A 227 -13.72 -3.35 16.23
CA HIS A 227 -12.96 -4.17 15.30
C HIS A 227 -12.26 -3.33 14.24
N VAL A 228 -12.98 -2.50 13.48
CA VAL A 228 -12.41 -1.69 12.39
C VAL A 228 -11.36 -0.70 12.88
N LEU A 229 -11.58 -0.09 14.06
CA LEU A 229 -10.62 0.85 14.63
C LEU A 229 -9.50 0.14 15.42
N ALA A 230 -9.45 -1.19 15.37
CA ALA A 230 -8.44 -2.01 16.04
C ALA A 230 -8.23 -1.58 17.51
N ARG A 231 -9.31 -1.34 18.25
CA ARG A 231 -9.24 -0.65 19.57
C ARG A 231 -8.39 -1.38 20.60
N GLY A 232 -8.23 -2.71 20.47
CA GLY A 232 -7.34 -3.52 21.30
C GLY A 232 -5.85 -3.17 21.14
N PHE A 233 -5.45 -2.58 20.02
CA PHE A 233 -4.05 -2.24 19.69
C PHE A 233 -3.72 -0.76 19.90
N ARG A 234 -4.62 0.01 20.53
CA ARG A 234 -4.43 1.47 20.74
C ARG A 234 -3.14 1.84 21.45
N GLY A 235 -2.63 0.97 22.32
CA GLY A 235 -1.41 1.19 23.09
C GLY A 235 -0.11 0.95 22.31
N ASP A 236 -0.18 0.41 21.09
CA ASP A 236 1.02 0.04 20.33
C ASP A 236 1.47 1.16 19.39
N MET A 237 0.53 1.94 18.85
CA MET A 237 0.81 3.11 18.02
C MET A 237 1.53 4.20 18.82
N PHE A 238 2.64 4.71 18.29
CA PHE A 238 3.47 5.73 18.94
C PHE A 238 4.03 5.33 20.32
N ALA A 239 4.09 4.03 20.60
CA ALA A 239 4.47 3.51 21.90
C ALA A 239 5.98 3.49 22.16
N LEU A 240 6.80 3.80 21.15
CA LEU A 240 8.26 3.83 21.21
C LEU A 240 8.77 5.23 20.86
N ASN A 241 9.89 5.63 21.46
CA ASN A 241 10.54 6.91 21.16
C ASN A 241 11.16 6.90 19.75
N LEU A 242 10.87 7.90 18.94
CA LEU A 242 11.38 7.97 17.56
C LEU A 242 12.92 8.03 17.49
N PHE A 243 13.55 8.87 18.31
CA PHE A 243 14.99 9.13 18.24
C PHE A 243 15.80 7.88 18.60
N ASP A 244 15.34 7.12 19.60
CA ASP A 244 15.96 5.85 19.97
C ASP A 244 15.85 4.81 18.84
N ARG A 245 14.83 4.93 17.99
CA ARG A 245 14.53 3.98 16.91
C ARG A 245 15.16 4.34 15.59
N LEU A 246 15.62 5.59 15.39
CA LEU A 246 16.33 6.02 14.18
C LEU A 246 17.59 5.18 13.90
N VAL A 247 18.21 4.61 14.94
CA VAL A 247 19.35 3.70 14.82
C VAL A 247 19.03 2.45 14.00
N LEU A 248 17.76 2.05 13.90
CA LEU A 248 17.33 0.90 13.10
C LEU A 248 17.29 1.19 11.60
N LEU A 249 17.14 2.46 11.21
CA LEU A 249 16.88 2.83 9.82
C LEU A 249 17.97 2.35 8.85
N PRO A 250 19.28 2.48 9.15
CA PRO A 250 20.32 1.93 8.27
C PRO A 250 20.20 0.42 8.09
N THR A 251 19.86 -0.32 9.15
CA THR A 251 19.67 -1.78 9.10
C THR A 251 18.45 -2.14 8.27
N LEU A 252 17.31 -1.46 8.48
CA LEU A 252 16.10 -1.67 7.69
C LEU A 252 16.36 -1.43 6.20
N LEU A 253 16.98 -0.30 5.85
CA LEU A 253 17.24 0.06 4.46
C LEU A 253 18.25 -0.86 3.77
N ARG A 254 19.33 -1.25 4.45
CA ARG A 254 20.32 -2.20 3.90
C ARG A 254 19.80 -3.63 3.80
N PHE A 255 18.85 -3.99 4.65
CA PHE A 255 18.16 -5.27 4.55
C PHE A 255 17.24 -5.30 3.33
N GLN A 256 16.60 -4.17 2.98
CA GLN A 256 15.71 -4.13 1.81
C GLN A 256 16.41 -3.89 0.49
N PHE A 257 17.35 -2.96 0.44
CA PHE A 257 17.89 -2.44 -0.80
C PHE A 257 19.40 -2.58 -0.84
N ASN A 258 19.93 -2.93 -2.00
CA ASN A 258 21.37 -2.92 -2.21
C ASN A 258 21.93 -1.48 -2.14
N PRO A 259 23.25 -1.31 -1.86
CA PRO A 259 23.86 0.01 -1.74
C PRO A 259 23.73 0.90 -2.98
N VAL A 260 23.68 0.33 -4.19
CA VAL A 260 23.55 1.08 -5.45
C VAL A 260 22.18 1.73 -5.55
N LEU A 261 21.12 1.01 -5.18
CA LEU A 261 19.74 1.53 -5.16
C LEU A 261 19.55 2.58 -4.06
N LEU A 262 20.17 2.38 -2.90
CA LEU A 262 20.17 3.40 -1.84
C LEU A 262 20.88 4.68 -2.27
N LEU A 263 22.03 4.56 -2.95
CA LEU A 263 22.73 5.70 -3.53
C LEU A 263 21.87 6.40 -4.59
N ALA A 264 21.21 5.64 -5.47
CA ALA A 264 20.30 6.21 -6.46
C ALA A 264 19.11 6.94 -5.80
N ALA A 265 18.51 6.39 -4.75
CA ALA A 265 17.44 7.05 -4.00
C ALA A 265 17.91 8.34 -3.32
N PHE A 266 19.13 8.33 -2.76
CA PHE A 266 19.76 9.53 -2.17
C PHE A 266 20.00 10.61 -3.23
N LEU A 267 20.65 10.26 -4.35
CA LEU A 267 20.88 11.18 -5.46
C LEU A 267 19.56 11.71 -6.03
N GLY A 268 18.56 10.84 -6.18
CA GLY A 268 17.24 11.22 -6.64
C GLY A 268 16.53 12.20 -5.71
N THR A 269 16.70 12.02 -4.41
CA THR A 269 16.22 12.97 -3.38
C THR A 269 16.88 14.34 -3.56
N VAL A 270 18.20 14.39 -3.67
CA VAL A 270 18.95 15.65 -3.86
C VAL A 270 18.53 16.34 -5.16
N LEU A 271 18.42 15.59 -6.25
CA LEU A 271 18.02 16.11 -7.56
C LEU A 271 16.59 16.65 -7.54
N LEU A 272 15.62 15.97 -6.93
CA LEU A 272 14.25 16.47 -6.82
C LEU A 272 14.15 17.70 -5.93
N LEU A 273 14.86 17.75 -4.80
CA LEU A 273 14.89 18.94 -3.95
C LEU A 273 15.38 20.18 -4.70
N TRP A 274 16.25 19.98 -5.70
CA TRP A 274 16.73 21.06 -6.56
C TRP A 274 15.78 21.38 -7.72
N ARG A 275 15.25 20.37 -8.41
CA ARG A 275 14.47 20.53 -9.66
C ARG A 275 12.97 20.72 -9.44
N ASP A 276 12.37 19.97 -8.52
CA ASP A 276 10.93 20.00 -8.23
C ASP A 276 10.65 19.73 -6.74
N ARG A 277 10.65 20.80 -5.96
CA ARG A 277 10.43 20.74 -4.50
C ARG A 277 9.08 20.18 -4.11
N ARG A 278 8.05 20.33 -4.96
CA ARG A 278 6.71 19.79 -4.67
C ARG A 278 6.74 18.27 -4.78
N LEU A 279 7.36 17.75 -5.83
CA LEU A 279 7.52 16.32 -6.00
C LEU A 279 8.46 15.70 -4.95
N ALA A 280 9.51 16.44 -4.56
CA ALA A 280 10.35 16.06 -3.42
C ALA A 280 9.52 15.97 -2.13
N LEU A 281 8.69 16.96 -1.82
CA LEU A 281 7.77 16.91 -0.67
C LEU A 281 6.87 15.68 -0.73
N LEU A 282 6.30 15.35 -1.88
CA LEU A 282 5.45 14.18 -2.02
C LEU A 282 6.20 12.89 -1.67
N LEU A 283 7.33 12.61 -2.31
CA LEU A 283 8.03 11.33 -2.15
C LEU A 283 8.81 11.26 -0.85
N VAL A 284 9.61 12.28 -0.54
CA VAL A 284 10.43 12.33 0.68
C VAL A 284 9.55 12.52 1.90
N GLY A 285 8.54 13.39 1.83
CA GLY A 285 7.60 13.58 2.93
C GLY A 285 6.81 12.32 3.24
N SER A 286 6.32 11.61 2.22
CA SER A 286 5.61 10.34 2.42
C SER A 286 6.51 9.27 3.04
N PHE A 287 7.76 9.16 2.58
CA PHE A 287 8.77 8.31 3.18
C PHE A 287 8.99 8.67 4.67
N LEU A 288 9.35 9.92 4.96
CA LEU A 288 9.70 10.36 6.32
C LEU A 288 8.54 10.23 7.30
N VAL A 289 7.33 10.66 6.93
CA VAL A 289 6.14 10.57 7.80
C VAL A 289 5.79 9.12 8.07
N HIS A 290 5.75 8.28 7.03
CA HIS A 290 5.39 6.87 7.20
C HIS A 290 6.43 6.09 7.99
N THR A 291 7.72 6.31 7.72
CA THR A 291 8.82 5.69 8.46
C THR A 291 8.85 6.16 9.91
N ALA A 292 8.64 7.46 10.19
CA ALA A 292 8.60 7.95 11.57
C ALA A 292 7.50 7.25 12.38
N VAL A 293 6.29 7.13 11.83
CA VAL A 293 5.19 6.41 12.48
C VAL A 293 5.55 4.94 12.68
N THR A 294 6.07 4.28 11.65
CA THR A 294 6.41 2.85 11.70
C THR A 294 7.51 2.54 12.72
N LEU A 295 8.52 3.40 12.84
CA LEU A 295 9.59 3.26 13.84
C LEU A 295 9.10 3.39 15.27
N THR A 296 8.07 4.22 15.49
CA THR A 296 7.44 4.42 16.80
C THR A 296 6.38 3.36 17.13
N TYR A 297 6.01 2.52 16.16
CA TYR A 297 5.00 1.48 16.34
C TYR A 297 5.60 0.24 17.02
N ARG A 298 4.96 -0.22 18.11
CA ARG A 298 5.29 -1.49 18.76
C ARG A 298 4.70 -2.68 18.00
N ALA A 299 5.14 -2.85 16.75
CA ALA A 299 4.78 -3.98 15.92
C ALA A 299 5.76 -5.15 16.07
N PRO A 300 5.31 -6.40 15.87
CA PRO A 300 6.19 -7.57 15.80
C PRO A 300 7.18 -7.50 14.62
N GLN A 301 6.80 -6.87 13.51
CA GLN A 301 7.54 -6.90 12.24
C GLN A 301 7.63 -5.50 11.60
N THR A 302 8.44 -4.61 12.17
CA THR A 302 8.62 -3.22 11.68
C THR A 302 8.92 -3.16 10.16
N VAL A 303 9.72 -4.10 9.64
CA VAL A 303 10.11 -4.15 8.22
C VAL A 303 8.93 -4.23 7.25
N GLU A 304 7.83 -4.87 7.62
CA GLU A 304 6.66 -5.01 6.75
C GLU A 304 5.77 -3.77 6.76
N TYR A 305 5.72 -3.06 7.89
CA TYR A 305 4.91 -1.85 8.02
C TYR A 305 5.48 -0.69 7.19
N GLU A 306 6.78 -0.72 6.85
CA GLU A 306 7.44 0.24 5.97
C GLU A 306 7.05 0.12 4.48
N MET A 307 6.17 -0.82 4.10
CA MET A 307 5.82 -1.07 2.70
C MET A 307 5.45 0.20 1.90
N PRO A 308 4.63 1.14 2.42
CA PRO A 308 4.36 2.41 1.75
C PRO A 308 5.62 3.27 1.53
N ALA A 309 6.52 3.31 2.52
CA ALA A 309 7.77 4.07 2.45
C ALA A 309 8.71 3.49 1.38
N TYR A 310 8.76 2.16 1.23
CA TYR A 310 9.54 1.50 0.18
C TYR A 310 9.07 1.85 -1.23
N VAL A 311 7.76 2.04 -1.44
CA VAL A 311 7.23 2.51 -2.74
C VAL A 311 7.76 3.91 -3.05
N SER A 312 7.74 4.83 -2.09
CA SER A 312 8.31 6.18 -2.26
C SER A 312 9.82 6.13 -2.54
N LEU A 313 10.56 5.31 -1.80
CA LEU A 313 12.01 5.16 -1.99
C LEU A 313 12.36 4.59 -3.37
N ALA A 314 11.59 3.63 -3.87
CA ALA A 314 11.78 3.07 -5.20
C ALA A 314 11.56 4.11 -6.31
N LEU A 315 10.56 4.99 -6.16
CA LEU A 315 10.36 6.12 -7.08
C LEU A 315 11.50 7.14 -6.99
N LEU A 316 12.02 7.43 -5.79
CA LEU A 316 13.20 8.30 -5.63
C LEU A 316 14.42 7.73 -6.37
N ALA A 317 14.64 6.41 -6.30
CA ALA A 317 15.73 5.74 -7.01
C ALA A 317 15.64 5.85 -8.54
N ALA A 318 14.47 6.17 -9.10
CA ALA A 318 14.28 6.36 -10.54
C ALA A 318 14.91 7.65 -11.08
N VAL A 319 14.93 8.70 -10.25
CA VAL A 319 15.17 10.08 -10.67
C VAL A 319 16.53 10.29 -11.35
N PRO A 320 17.65 9.70 -10.89
CA PRO A 320 18.95 9.88 -11.55
C PRO A 320 19.04 9.28 -12.96
N PHE A 321 18.06 8.49 -13.38
CA PHE A 321 18.06 7.76 -14.65
C PHE A 321 17.10 8.35 -15.71
N GLY A 322 16.61 9.58 -15.53
CA GLY A 322 15.91 10.35 -16.57
C GLY A 322 16.34 11.80 -16.61
#